data_AF-A0A1Q6CN13-F1
#
_entry.id   AF-A0A1Q6CN13-F1
#
_cell.length_a   1.000
_cell.length_b   1.000
_cell.length_c   1.000
_cell.angle_alpha   90.00
_cell.angle_beta   90.00
_cell.angle_gamma   90.00
#
_symmetry.space_group_name_H-M   'P 1'
#
loop_
_entity.id
_entity.type
_entity.pdbx_description
1 polymer ?
#
loop_
_entity_poly.entity_id
_entity_poly.type
_entity_poly.pdbx_seq_one_letter_code
_entity_poly.pdbx_strand_id
1 'polypeptide(L)'
;MGIQCPAFLTQYIQQLSGRLEEAKWQLSQYQTLADMHFNGSLSKLTEHYLSNSDTIINKTGMIVNELINRRDYLTFQFTSLHNQPYLEQLWFFSTNFDDSIVQQTYTMFSLSIPLTIEALCTGFFIAILVMSLLKLCLYSCSCVYQRMFKQVETN
;
A
#
# COMPACT_ATOMS: atom_id res chain seq x y z
N MET A 1 14.29 -15.86 4.88
CA MET A 1 15.04 -14.84 4.11
C MET A 1 14.47 -14.66 2.70
N GLY A 2 14.28 -15.71 1.88
CA GLY A 2 13.78 -15.56 0.49
C GLY A 2 12.36 -14.99 0.30
N ILE A 3 11.43 -15.24 1.24
CA ILE A 3 10.04 -14.71 1.18
C ILE A 3 9.96 -13.26 1.72
N GLN A 4 10.96 -12.80 2.46
CA GLN A 4 10.91 -11.52 3.17
C GLN A 4 11.27 -10.34 2.27
N CYS A 5 12.23 -10.50 1.35
CA CYS A 5 12.62 -9.42 0.44
C CYS A 5 11.48 -8.97 -0.49
N PRO A 6 10.72 -9.87 -1.15
CA PRO A 6 9.56 -9.46 -1.94
C PRO A 6 8.50 -8.74 -1.11
N ALA A 7 8.16 -9.25 0.07
CA ALA A 7 7.14 -8.65 0.94
C ALA A 7 7.54 -7.25 1.43
N PHE A 8 8.81 -7.09 1.83
CA PHE A 8 9.35 -5.80 2.24
C PHE A 8 9.34 -4.79 1.09
N LEU A 9 9.79 -5.20 -0.10
CA LEU A 9 9.80 -4.34 -1.28
C LEU A 9 8.38 -3.87 -1.64
N THR A 10 7.40 -4.77 -1.60
CA THR A 10 5.99 -4.41 -1.83
C THR A 10 5.50 -3.38 -0.81
N GLN A 11 5.78 -3.56 0.48
CA GLN A 11 5.37 -2.62 1.52
C GLN A 11 6.09 -1.28 1.40
N TYR A 12 7.36 -1.28 1.01
CA TYR A 12 8.12 -0.07 0.69
C TYR A 12 7.48 0.70 -0.47
N ILE A 13 7.15 0.02 -1.59
CA ILE A 13 6.51 0.64 -2.76
C ILE A 13 5.13 1.22 -2.38
N GLN A 14 4.38 0.55 -1.50
CA GLN A 14 3.09 1.05 -1.00
C GLN A 14 3.24 2.33 -0.16
N GLN A 15 4.25 2.41 0.72
CA GLN A 15 4.51 3.63 1.48
C GLN A 15 5.01 4.77 0.59
N LEU A 16 5.84 4.44 -0.39
CA LEU A 16 6.32 5.37 -1.39
C LEU A 16 5.15 5.97 -2.19
N SER A 17 4.19 5.15 -2.65
CA SER A 17 3.02 5.63 -3.38
C SER A 17 2.15 6.53 -2.53
N GLY A 18 1.88 6.17 -1.27
CA GLY A 18 1.09 7.00 -0.36
C GLY A 18 1.73 8.37 -0.10
N ARG A 19 3.06 8.41 0.10
CA ARG A 19 3.79 9.68 0.25
C ARG A 19 3.77 10.52 -1.03
N LEU A 20 3.84 9.88 -2.20
CA LEU A 20 3.71 10.58 -3.48
C LEU A 20 2.31 11.18 -3.66
N GLU A 21 1.26 10.44 -3.31
CA GLU A 21 -0.12 10.94 -3.35
C GLU A 21 -0.33 12.11 -2.39
N GLU A 22 0.19 12.03 -1.17
CA GLU A 22 0.15 13.12 -0.20
C GLU A 22 0.85 14.39 -0.74
N ALA A 23 2.07 14.25 -1.28
CA ALA A 23 2.80 15.38 -1.87
C ALA A 23 2.04 16.01 -3.04
N LYS A 24 1.41 15.19 -3.90
CA LYS A 24 0.56 15.66 -5.00
C LYS A 24 -0.67 16.39 -4.49
N TRP A 25 -1.34 15.85 -3.46
CA TRP A 25 -2.51 16.46 -2.86
C TRP A 25 -2.17 17.81 -2.25
N GLN A 26 -1.08 17.93 -1.49
CA GLN A 26 -0.60 19.20 -0.94
C GLN A 26 -0.28 20.22 -2.05
N LEU A 27 0.37 19.79 -3.14
CA LEU A 27 0.66 20.67 -4.29
C LEU A 27 -0.60 21.14 -5.03
N SER A 28 -1.69 20.37 -5.01
CA SER A 28 -2.91 20.72 -5.74
C SER A 28 -3.50 22.07 -5.33
N GLN A 29 -3.31 22.46 -4.06
CA GLN A 29 -3.73 23.76 -3.54
C GLN A 29 -2.93 24.90 -4.19
N TYR A 30 -1.63 24.73 -4.37
CA TYR A 30 -0.77 25.69 -5.07
C TYR A 30 -0.97 25.64 -6.59
N GLN A 31 -1.27 24.47 -7.15
CA GLN A 31 -1.61 24.34 -8.56
C GLN A 31 -2.84 25.18 -8.90
N THR A 32 -3.86 25.16 -8.04
CA THR A 32 -5.05 26.00 -8.21
C THR A 32 -4.70 27.50 -8.26
N LEU A 33 -3.82 27.96 -7.38
CA LEU A 33 -3.32 29.35 -7.41
C LEU A 33 -2.51 29.64 -8.68
N ALA A 34 -1.70 28.69 -9.14
CA ALA A 34 -0.94 28.81 -10.37
C ALA A 34 -1.87 28.85 -11.61
N ASP A 35 -2.95 28.08 -11.62
CA ASP A 35 -3.95 28.07 -12.69
C ASP A 35 -4.63 29.43 -12.81
N MET A 36 -4.99 30.05 -11.67
CA MET A 36 -5.67 31.35 -11.65
C MET A 36 -4.76 32.52 -12.03
N HIS A 37 -3.49 32.51 -11.62
CA HIS A 37 -2.63 33.70 -11.71
C HIS A 37 -1.39 33.54 -12.60
N PHE A 38 -1.04 32.31 -12.97
CA PHE A 38 0.24 32.00 -13.65
C PHE A 38 0.08 30.99 -14.80
N ASN A 39 -1.12 30.87 -15.38
CA ASN A 39 -1.43 29.93 -16.47
C ASN A 39 -1.04 28.47 -16.14
N GLY A 40 -1.21 28.07 -14.89
CA GLY A 40 -0.89 26.74 -14.37
C GLY A 40 0.58 26.47 -14.11
N SER A 41 1.45 27.48 -14.22
CA SER A 41 2.87 27.30 -13.98
C SER A 41 3.22 27.45 -12.49
N LEU A 42 3.39 26.31 -11.80
CA LEU A 42 3.92 26.26 -10.43
C LEU A 42 5.30 26.93 -10.30
N SER A 43 6.14 26.83 -11.34
CA SER A 43 7.44 27.49 -11.37
C SER A 43 7.31 29.01 -11.28
N LYS A 44 6.38 29.62 -12.05
CA LYS A 44 6.14 31.06 -12.02
C LYS A 44 5.51 31.51 -10.69
N LEU A 45 4.60 30.72 -10.14
CA LEU A 45 4.04 30.98 -8.80
C LEU A 45 5.14 30.99 -7.73
N THR A 46 6.05 30.01 -7.79
CA THR A 46 7.16 29.88 -6.84
C THR A 46 8.16 31.02 -7.01
N GLU A 47 8.52 31.39 -8.24
CA GLU A 47 9.38 32.53 -8.55
C GLU A 47 8.78 33.85 -8.05
N HIS A 48 7.46 34.03 -8.19
CA HIS A 48 6.76 35.19 -7.66
C HIS A 48 6.87 35.29 -6.13
N TYR A 49 6.73 34.18 -5.40
CA TYR A 49 6.94 34.18 -3.96
C TYR A 49 8.40 34.45 -3.59
N LEU A 50 9.36 33.80 -4.26
CA LEU A 50 10.78 33.96 -3.97
C LEU A 50 11.32 35.37 -4.29
N SER A 51 10.73 36.08 -5.24
CA SER A 51 11.11 37.47 -5.55
C SER A 51 10.46 38.51 -4.64
N ASN A 52 9.55 38.09 -3.75
CA ASN A 52 8.87 39.00 -2.83
C ASN A 52 9.83 39.50 -1.73
N SER A 53 9.76 40.80 -1.40
CA SER A 53 10.57 41.41 -0.35
C SER A 53 10.08 41.05 1.07
N ASP A 54 8.82 40.65 1.22
CA ASP A 54 8.30 40.13 2.48
C ASP A 54 8.90 38.75 2.77
N THR A 55 9.57 38.64 3.91
CA THR A 55 10.28 37.42 4.31
C THR A 55 9.37 36.20 4.51
N ILE A 56 8.12 36.39 4.91
CA ILE A 56 7.15 35.31 5.12
C ILE A 56 6.69 34.79 3.75
N ILE A 57 6.41 35.69 2.80
CA ILE A 57 6.02 35.31 1.44
C ILE A 57 7.19 34.62 0.72
N ASN A 58 8.40 35.15 0.84
CA ASN A 58 9.61 34.52 0.31
C ASN A 58 9.81 33.10 0.85
N LYS A 59 9.73 32.90 2.18
CA LYS A 59 9.82 31.58 2.81
C LYS A 59 8.71 30.63 2.36
N THR A 60 7.50 31.14 2.11
CA THR A 60 6.42 30.34 1.52
C THR A 60 6.83 29.81 0.15
N GLY A 61 7.49 30.63 -0.68
CA GLY A 61 8.07 30.19 -1.95
C GLY A 61 9.08 29.05 -1.78
N MET A 62 9.94 29.11 -0.76
CA MET A 62 10.88 28.02 -0.47
C MET A 62 10.17 26.71 -0.12
N ILE A 63 9.11 26.76 0.70
CA ILE A 63 8.32 25.58 1.09
C ILE A 63 7.64 24.96 -0.13
N VAL A 64 7.03 25.78 -1.00
CA VAL A 64 6.41 25.28 -2.24
C VAL A 64 7.45 24.63 -3.15
N ASN A 65 8.63 25.24 -3.29
CA ASN A 65 9.72 24.69 -4.08
C ASN A 65 10.20 23.34 -3.54
N GLU A 66 10.36 23.21 -2.22
CA GLU A 66 10.72 21.95 -1.58
C GLU A 66 9.66 20.87 -1.84
N LEU A 67 8.38 21.24 -1.79
CA LEU A 67 7.28 20.31 -2.07
C LEU A 67 7.26 19.84 -3.53
N ILE A 68 7.54 20.73 -4.50
CA ILE A 68 7.72 20.37 -5.91
C ILE A 68 8.86 19.35 -6.07
N ASN A 69 10.02 19.66 -5.49
CA ASN A 69 11.19 18.78 -5.53
C ASN A 69 10.89 17.42 -4.87
N ARG A 70 10.16 17.41 -3.76
CA ARG A 70 9.75 16.19 -3.07
C ARG A 70 8.83 15.34 -3.94
N ARG A 71 7.84 15.93 -4.60
CA ARG A 71 6.96 15.24 -5.55
C ARG A 71 7.75 14.66 -6.72
N ASP A 72 8.69 15.41 -7.28
CA ASP A 72 9.50 14.96 -8.42
C ASP A 72 10.40 13.78 -8.02
N TYR A 73 11.08 13.87 -6.88
CA TYR A 73 11.88 12.80 -6.31
C TYR A 73 11.05 11.53 -6.08
N LEU A 74 9.88 11.65 -5.42
CA LEU A 74 9.00 10.52 -5.15
C LEU A 74 8.43 9.91 -6.44
N THR A 75 8.13 10.74 -7.43
CA THR A 75 7.68 10.28 -8.76
C THR A 75 8.76 9.46 -9.43
N PHE A 76 9.99 9.95 -9.46
CA PHE A 76 11.14 9.24 -10.03
C PHE A 76 11.37 7.89 -9.36
N GLN A 77 11.34 7.87 -8.02
CA GLN A 77 11.48 6.62 -7.25
C GLN A 77 10.36 5.64 -7.58
N PHE A 78 9.12 6.11 -7.63
CA PHE A 78 7.95 5.26 -7.87
C PHE A 78 7.95 4.69 -9.29
N THR A 79 8.22 5.51 -10.31
CA THR A 79 8.25 5.03 -11.71
C THR A 79 9.40 4.07 -11.97
N SER A 80 10.52 4.24 -11.27
CA SER A 80 11.67 3.33 -11.33
C SER A 80 11.43 1.98 -10.64
N LEU A 81 10.36 1.85 -9.84
CA LEU A 81 10.02 0.62 -9.11
C LEU A 81 8.72 -0.04 -9.61
N HIS A 82 7.66 0.72 -9.89
CA HIS A 82 6.31 0.19 -10.07
C HIS A 82 6.13 -0.69 -11.32
N ASN A 83 6.83 -0.38 -12.42
CA ASN A 83 6.66 -1.06 -13.71
C ASN A 83 7.90 -1.81 -14.19
N GLN A 84 8.91 -2.01 -13.33
CA GLN A 84 10.14 -2.69 -13.71
C GLN A 84 10.09 -4.19 -13.42
N PRO A 85 10.86 -5.03 -14.12
CA PRO A 85 11.06 -6.42 -13.74
C PRO A 85 11.60 -6.55 -12.31
N TYR A 86 11.24 -7.62 -11.61
CA TYR A 86 11.58 -7.79 -10.18
C TYR A 86 13.07 -7.64 -9.86
N LEU A 87 13.96 -8.17 -10.70
CA LEU A 87 15.40 -8.05 -10.50
C LEU A 87 15.90 -6.60 -10.61
N GLU A 88 15.32 -5.83 -11.53
CA GLU A 88 15.63 -4.41 -11.70
C GLU A 88 15.10 -3.59 -10.52
N GLN A 89 13.91 -3.93 -10.01
CA GLN A 89 13.38 -3.33 -8.78
C GLN A 89 14.32 -3.56 -7.59
N LEU A 90 14.82 -4.79 -7.41
CA LEU A 90 15.76 -5.12 -6.34
C LEU A 90 17.09 -4.38 -6.48
N TRP A 91 17.64 -4.32 -7.69
CA TRP A 91 18.88 -3.61 -7.97
C TRP A 91 18.73 -2.11 -7.67
N PHE A 92 17.68 -1.51 -8.21
CA PHE A 92 17.37 -0.10 -7.99
C PHE A 92 17.12 0.19 -6.52
N PHE A 93 16.28 -0.61 -5.85
CA PHE A 93 16.01 -0.50 -4.42
C PHE A 93 17.30 -0.57 -3.60
N SER A 94 18.21 -1.50 -3.90
CA SER A 94 19.46 -1.68 -3.14
C SER A 94 20.42 -0.49 -3.25
N THR A 95 20.29 0.32 -4.30
CA THR A 95 21.20 1.44 -4.61
C THR A 95 20.58 2.81 -4.39
N ASN A 96 19.25 2.92 -4.42
CA ASN A 96 18.52 4.20 -4.46
C ASN A 96 17.38 4.28 -3.44
N PHE A 97 17.37 3.49 -2.36
CA PHE A 97 16.28 3.58 -1.37
C PHE A 97 16.21 4.94 -0.66
N ASP A 98 15.00 5.37 -0.29
CA ASP A 98 14.77 6.52 0.60
C ASP A 98 14.86 6.05 2.05
N ASP A 99 15.89 6.51 2.78
CA ASP A 99 16.15 6.13 4.18
C ASP A 99 14.94 6.31 5.09
N SER A 100 14.19 7.41 4.92
CA SER A 100 13.03 7.71 5.76
C SER A 100 11.91 6.70 5.54
N ILE A 101 11.73 6.25 4.30
CA ILE A 101 10.73 5.25 3.93
C ILE A 101 11.20 3.87 4.35
N VAL A 102 12.49 3.54 4.23
CA VAL A 102 13.05 2.27 4.72
C VAL A 102 12.90 2.15 6.23
N GLN A 103 13.23 3.19 7.00
CA GLN A 103 13.07 3.18 8.46
C GLN A 103 11.61 3.04 8.87
N GLN A 104 10.69 3.75 8.22
CA GLN A 104 9.27 3.60 8.50
C GLN A 104 8.75 2.23 8.06
N THR A 105 9.23 1.71 6.93
CA THR A 105 8.92 0.36 6.47
C THR A 105 9.39 -0.63 7.51
N TYR A 106 10.64 -0.57 7.95
CA TYR A 106 11.19 -1.47 8.96
C TYR A 106 10.44 -1.43 10.29
N THR A 107 10.08 -0.25 10.80
CA THR A 107 9.32 -0.12 12.06
C THR A 107 7.89 -0.64 11.95
N MET A 108 7.23 -0.46 10.79
CA MET A 108 5.88 -0.95 10.52
C MET A 108 5.86 -2.33 9.86
N PHE A 109 7.03 -2.91 9.57
CA PHE A 109 7.19 -4.24 8.98
C PHE A 109 6.95 -5.28 10.07
N SER A 110 5.69 -5.42 10.42
CA SER A 110 5.18 -6.59 11.13
C SER A 110 4.91 -7.65 10.09
N LEU A 111 5.56 -8.81 10.21
CA LEU A 111 5.17 -9.99 9.43
C LEU A 111 3.72 -10.33 9.83
N SER A 112 2.74 -9.91 9.03
CA SER A 112 1.32 -10.21 9.23
C SER A 112 1.03 -11.68 8.90
N ILE A 113 1.70 -12.61 9.58
CA ILE A 113 0.97 -13.75 10.09
C ILE A 113 0.49 -13.25 11.44
N PRO A 114 -0.80 -12.90 11.60
CA PRO A 114 -1.33 -12.60 12.91
C PRO A 114 -1.27 -13.91 13.70
N LEU A 115 -0.13 -14.16 14.35
CA LEU A 115 0.04 -15.13 15.43
C LEU A 115 -0.44 -14.49 16.73
N THR A 116 -1.47 -13.65 16.64
CA THR A 116 -2.14 -13.14 17.82
C THR A 116 -3.06 -14.24 18.34
N ILE A 117 -3.27 -14.26 19.66
CA ILE A 117 -4.13 -15.26 20.29
C ILE A 117 -5.55 -15.17 19.70
N GLU A 118 -6.02 -13.97 19.37
CA GLU A 118 -7.35 -13.77 18.76
C GLU A 118 -7.45 -14.40 17.38
N ALA A 119 -6.43 -14.28 16.52
CA ALA A 119 -6.39 -14.87 15.20
C ALA A 119 -6.30 -16.41 15.25
N LEU A 120 -5.55 -16.95 16.21
CA LEU A 120 -5.51 -18.40 16.47
C LEU A 120 -6.85 -18.92 16.97
N CYS A 121 -7.49 -18.24 17.92
CA CYS A 121 -8.80 -18.63 18.44
C CYS A 121 -9.87 -18.58 17.34
N THR A 122 -9.94 -17.50 16.57
CA THR A 122 -10.91 -17.39 15.47
C THR A 122 -10.66 -18.43 14.38
N GLY A 123 -9.42 -18.65 13.98
CA GLY A 123 -9.05 -19.71 13.04
C GLY A 123 -9.47 -21.10 13.54
N PHE A 124 -9.26 -21.38 14.82
CA PHE A 124 -9.68 -22.63 15.46
C PHE A 124 -11.20 -22.81 15.47
N PHE A 125 -11.97 -21.78 15.84
CA PHE A 125 -13.44 -21.85 15.82
C PHE A 125 -14.00 -22.07 14.43
N ILE A 126 -13.46 -21.37 13.42
CA ILE A 126 -13.87 -21.56 12.02
C ILE A 126 -13.54 -22.98 11.56
N ALA A 127 -12.35 -23.49 11.88
CA ALA A 127 -11.96 -24.86 11.53
C ALA A 127 -12.92 -25.90 12.13
N ILE A 128 -13.30 -25.75 13.41
CA ILE A 128 -14.28 -26.63 14.07
C ILE A 128 -15.65 -26.52 13.39
N LEU A 129 -16.11 -25.31 13.09
CA LEU A 129 -17.42 -25.08 12.48
C LEU A 129 -17.48 -25.71 11.09
N VAL A 130 -16.48 -25.48 10.24
CA VAL A 130 -16.37 -26.08 8.90
C VAL A 130 -16.31 -27.61 8.99
N MET A 131 -15.46 -28.14 9.89
CA MET A 131 -15.36 -29.59 10.07
C MET A 131 -16.68 -30.22 10.53
N SER A 132 -17.41 -29.53 11.41
CA SER A 132 -18.71 -29.98 11.91
C SER A 132 -19.77 -29.97 10.82
N LEU A 133 -19.83 -28.90 10.01
CA LEU A 133 -20.74 -28.82 8.86
C LEU A 133 -20.45 -29.89 7.80
N LEU A 134 -19.17 -30.14 7.48
CA LEU A 134 -18.77 -31.20 6.56
C LEU A 134 -19.20 -32.58 7.08
N LYS A 135 -18.98 -32.87 8.36
CA LYS A 135 -19.43 -34.12 8.98
C LYS A 135 -20.95 -34.26 8.93
N LEU A 136 -21.70 -33.20 9.22
CA LEU A 136 -23.16 -33.22 9.19
C LEU A 136 -23.69 -33.48 7.77
N CYS A 137 -23.06 -32.85 6.77
CA CYS A 137 -23.40 -33.03 5.37
C CYS A 137 -23.14 -34.48 4.92
N LEU A 138 -21.96 -35.02 5.23
CA LEU A 138 -21.61 -36.42 4.95
C LEU A 138 -22.54 -37.41 5.66
N TYR A 139 -22.88 -37.14 6.92
CA TYR A 139 -23.82 -37.96 7.68
C TYR A 139 -25.23 -37.93 7.05
N SER A 140 -25.71 -36.75 6.67
CA SER A 140 -27.01 -36.58 6.02
C SER A 140 -27.06 -37.33 4.69
N CYS A 141 -26.03 -37.22 3.86
CA CYS A 141 -25.90 -37.99 2.61
C CYS A 141 -25.88 -39.50 2.88
N SER A 142 -25.17 -39.95 3.90
CA SER A 142 -25.08 -41.38 4.27
C SER A 142 -26.42 -41.92 4.78
N CYS A 143 -27.16 -41.14 5.58
CA CYS A 143 -28.49 -41.51 6.05
C CYS A 143 -29.51 -41.58 4.91
N VAL A 144 -29.47 -40.64 3.97
CA VAL A 144 -30.33 -40.66 2.77
C VAL A 144 -30.00 -41.88 1.90
N TYR A 145 -28.71 -42.15 1.67
CA TYR A 145 -28.26 -43.33 0.94
C TYR A 145 -28.74 -44.64 1.58
N GLN A 146 -28.57 -44.80 2.89
CA GLN A 146 -29.03 -45.99 3.61
C GLN A 146 -30.56 -46.15 3.60
N ARG A 147 -31.32 -45.05 3.66
CA ARG A 147 -32.79 -45.08 3.55
C ARG A 147 -33.24 -45.52 2.16
N MET A 148 -32.60 -45.02 1.10
CA MET A 148 -32.91 -45.43 -0.27
C MET A 148 -32.55 -46.91 -0.51
N PHE A 149 -31.40 -47.38 -0.02
CA PHE A 149 -31.00 -48.78 -0.17
C PHE A 149 -31.96 -49.75 0.53
N LYS A 150 -32.40 -49.42 1.76
CA LYS A 150 -33.40 -50.24 2.48
C LYS A 150 -34.77 -50.32 1.81
N GLN A 151 -35.18 -49.28 1.06
CA GLN A 151 -36.44 -49.31 0.31
C GLN A 151 -36.39 -50.18 -0.96
N VAL A 152 -35.19 -50.42 -1.49
CA VAL A 152 -34.98 -51.28 -2.67
C VAL A 152 -35.00 -52.76 -2.31
N GLU A 153 -34.58 -53.15 -1.09
CA GLU A 153 -34.64 -54.56 -0.62
C GLU A 153 -36.03 -55.01 -0.16
N THR A 154 -36.97 -54.08 0.10
CA THR A 154 -38.32 -54.40 0.58
C THR A 154 -39.40 -54.41 -0.51
N ASN A 155 -39.03 -54.29 -1.79
CA ASN A 155 -39.89 -54.54 -2.96
C ASN A 155 -39.40 -55.78 -3.70
#